data_AF-A0A126NTE5-F1
#
_entry.id   AF-A0A126NTE5-F1
#
_cell.length_a   1.000
_cell.length_b   1.000
_cell.length_c   1.000
_cell.angle_alpha   90.00
_cell.angle_beta   90.00
_cell.angle_gamma   90.00
#
_symmetry.space_group_name_H-M   'P 1'
#
loop_
_entity.id
_entity.type
_entity.pdbx_description
1 polymer ?
#
loop_
_entity_poly.entity_id
_entity_poly.type
_entity_poly.pdbx_seq_one_letter_code
_entity_poly.pdbx_strand_id
1 'polypeptide(L)'
;MAAVQETIDQVKSIDVTEYKYGFVTEIEMDKPAKGLTEDTVRYISARKNEPAWMLEWRLDAFKRWKTMTEPAWSRVNYPPIDYQNIYYYAAPKSGASPQSLDEVDPAILETYKKLGIPLREQEILAGVAPENRVAVDAVFDSVSVVTTFKKELAQAGVIFCSISDAIQEHPELVKKYLATVVPVTDNYFATLNCAVFTDGSFVYIPKGVRCPMELSTYFRINEQNTGQFERTLIIAEEGSYVSYLEGCTAPKRDENQLHAAVVELIALDDAEIKYSTVQNWYPGDSEGKGGIYNFVTKRGDCRGRNSKISWTQVETGSAITWKYPSCILRGDGSRGEFYSIAVSNGAQQVDSGTKMIHLGKNTTSKIIAKGIAAGKSDSTYRGMVSAHRKATGARNFTNCDSLLIGDQCGAHTIPYIEAKTASAIFEHEATTSKIGEDQLFYCQQRGLSEEEAVALIVNGFVKEVLQQLPMEFAVEAQKLISISLEGSVG
;
A
#
# COMPACT_ATOMS: atom_id res chain seq x y z
N MET A 1 15.57 -45.92 1.93
CA MET A 1 14.23 -45.32 2.13
C MET A 1 14.04 -44.94 3.60
N ALA A 2 14.89 -44.05 4.10
CA ALA A 2 14.78 -43.42 5.42
C ALA A 2 15.12 -41.92 5.26
N ALA A 3 16.16 -41.61 4.47
CA ALA A 3 16.49 -40.26 4.03
C ALA A 3 15.35 -39.54 3.27
N VAL A 4 14.51 -40.26 2.51
CA VAL A 4 13.34 -39.66 1.81
C VAL A 4 12.25 -39.27 2.80
N GLN A 5 12.09 -40.01 3.90
CA GLN A 5 11.10 -39.70 4.93
C GLN A 5 11.57 -38.53 5.80
N GLU A 6 12.87 -38.47 6.15
CA GLU A 6 13.48 -37.32 6.83
C GLU A 6 13.40 -36.03 6.00
N THR A 7 13.59 -36.10 4.68
CA THR A 7 13.41 -34.93 3.79
C THR A 7 11.93 -34.55 3.66
N ILE A 8 11.00 -35.52 3.56
CA ILE A 8 9.56 -35.24 3.55
C ILE A 8 9.09 -34.67 4.90
N ASP A 9 9.65 -35.14 6.01
CA ASP A 9 9.34 -34.66 7.35
C ASP A 9 10.01 -33.30 7.61
N GLN A 10 11.19 -33.03 7.04
CA GLN A 10 11.81 -31.69 7.00
C GLN A 10 10.98 -30.72 6.15
N VAL A 11 10.52 -31.12 4.98
CA VAL A 11 9.65 -30.30 4.10
C VAL A 11 8.27 -30.09 4.73
N LYS A 12 7.74 -31.05 5.49
CA LYS A 12 6.54 -30.84 6.34
C LYS A 12 6.80 -29.98 7.57
N SER A 13 8.05 -29.92 8.06
CA SER A 13 8.46 -29.05 9.17
C SER A 13 8.84 -27.64 8.73
N ILE A 14 9.07 -27.43 7.42
CA ILE A 14 9.02 -26.11 6.78
C ILE A 14 7.54 -25.76 6.60
N ASP A 15 6.87 -25.69 7.74
CA ASP A 15 5.61 -25.00 7.86
C ASP A 15 5.87 -23.51 7.50
N VAL A 16 4.81 -22.74 7.29
CA VAL A 16 4.88 -21.28 7.07
C VAL A 16 5.24 -20.56 8.40
N THR A 17 6.24 -21.09 9.11
CA THR A 17 6.51 -20.88 10.54
C THR A 17 7.49 -19.79 10.86
N GLU A 18 8.34 -19.33 9.94
CA GLU A 18 9.30 -18.25 10.24
C GLU A 18 8.97 -16.95 9.49
N TYR A 19 7.71 -16.50 9.55
CA TYR A 19 7.44 -15.09 9.28
C TYR A 19 8.11 -14.23 10.36
N LYS A 20 9.34 -13.77 10.06
CA LYS A 20 10.26 -13.05 10.96
C LYS A 20 9.61 -11.88 11.69
N TYR A 21 8.65 -11.21 11.05
CA TYR A 21 7.97 -10.03 11.60
C TYR A 21 6.68 -10.37 12.36
N GLY A 22 6.43 -11.65 12.63
CA GLY A 22 5.18 -12.17 13.18
C GLY A 22 4.92 -11.90 14.65
N PHE A 23 5.86 -11.25 15.34
CA PHE A 23 5.83 -11.06 16.79
C PHE A 23 4.78 -10.03 17.23
N VAL A 24 4.14 -10.29 18.37
CA VAL A 24 3.18 -9.37 19.00
C VAL A 24 3.89 -8.59 20.11
N THR A 25 3.57 -7.30 20.22
CA THR A 25 4.02 -6.46 21.33
C THR A 25 2.93 -6.41 22.39
N GLU A 26 3.21 -6.89 23.60
CA GLU A 26 2.26 -6.87 24.71
C GLU A 26 2.20 -5.47 25.35
N ILE A 27 1.12 -4.73 25.10
CA ILE A 27 0.84 -3.42 25.69
C ILE A 27 -0.64 -3.30 26.05
N GLU A 28 -0.97 -2.54 27.10
CA GLU A 28 -2.37 -2.27 27.43
C GLU A 28 -3.00 -1.30 26.43
N MET A 29 -4.09 -1.73 25.79
CA MET A 29 -4.82 -0.95 24.78
C MET A 29 -6.15 -0.42 25.31
N ASP A 30 -6.49 0.81 24.92
CA ASP A 30 -7.83 1.38 25.03
C ASP A 30 -8.65 1.06 23.77
N LYS A 31 -9.83 0.46 23.95
CA LYS A 31 -10.68 -0.07 22.87
C LYS A 31 -12.16 0.20 23.17
N PRO A 32 -12.96 0.65 22.18
CA PRO A 32 -14.40 0.73 22.33
C PRO A 32 -15.04 -0.66 22.33
N ALA A 33 -16.36 -0.73 22.55
CA ALA A 33 -17.11 -1.95 22.30
C ALA A 33 -16.95 -2.39 20.84
N LYS A 34 -16.96 -3.71 20.61
CA LYS A 34 -16.89 -4.26 19.25
C LYS A 34 -18.09 -3.81 18.41
N GLY A 35 -17.82 -3.65 17.13
CA GLY A 35 -18.83 -3.46 16.11
C GLY A 35 -19.02 -2.04 15.65
N LEU A 36 -19.70 -1.93 14.51
CA LEU A 36 -19.88 -0.67 13.81
C LEU A 36 -21.29 -0.14 14.05
N THR A 37 -21.36 0.87 14.89
CA THR A 37 -22.58 1.61 15.23
C THR A 37 -22.37 3.11 15.09
N GLU A 38 -23.45 3.89 15.20
CA GLU A 38 -23.33 5.34 15.26
C GLU A 38 -22.48 5.80 16.46
N ASP A 39 -22.61 5.11 17.59
CA ASP A 39 -21.84 5.39 18.81
C ASP A 39 -20.35 5.10 18.61
N THR A 40 -20.00 4.07 17.85
CA THR A 40 -18.60 3.79 17.47
C THR A 40 -17.99 4.97 16.69
N VAL A 41 -18.74 5.52 15.72
CA VAL A 41 -18.31 6.69 14.93
C VAL A 41 -18.15 7.93 15.81
N ARG A 42 -19.13 8.20 16.68
CA ARG A 42 -19.07 9.31 17.65
C ARG A 42 -17.91 9.15 18.63
N TYR A 43 -17.63 7.93 19.07
CA TYR A 43 -16.50 7.61 19.95
C TYR A 43 -15.16 7.94 19.29
N ILE A 44 -14.94 7.49 18.05
CA ILE A 44 -13.71 7.78 17.29
C ILE A 44 -13.51 9.30 17.17
N SER A 45 -14.55 10.00 16.73
CA SER A 45 -14.51 11.46 16.53
C SER A 45 -14.23 12.23 17.83
N ALA A 46 -14.85 11.82 18.93
CA ALA A 46 -14.62 12.42 20.25
C ALA A 46 -13.21 12.13 20.78
N ARG A 47 -12.70 10.90 20.62
CA ARG A 47 -11.34 10.52 21.04
C ARG A 47 -10.26 11.29 20.30
N LYS A 48 -10.50 11.62 19.03
CA LYS A 48 -9.57 12.38 18.18
C LYS A 48 -9.83 13.90 18.23
N ASN A 49 -10.75 14.37 19.08
CA ASN A 49 -11.09 15.78 19.25
C ASN A 49 -11.43 16.48 17.91
N GLU A 50 -12.20 15.80 17.06
CA GLU A 50 -12.50 16.30 15.72
C GLU A 50 -13.51 17.46 15.73
N PRO A 51 -13.42 18.41 14.77
CA PRO A 51 -14.42 19.45 14.60
C PRO A 51 -15.77 18.88 14.16
N ALA A 52 -16.87 19.59 14.48
CA ALA A 52 -18.23 19.11 14.24
C ALA A 52 -18.52 18.70 12.78
N TRP A 53 -17.95 19.40 11.81
CA TRP A 53 -18.13 19.08 10.39
C TRP A 53 -17.57 17.70 10.02
N MET A 54 -16.50 17.26 10.70
CA MET A 54 -15.87 15.97 10.44
C MET A 54 -16.75 14.84 11.00
N LEU A 55 -17.30 15.04 12.21
CA LEU A 55 -18.27 14.11 12.79
C LEU A 55 -19.50 13.94 11.88
N GLU A 56 -20.09 15.04 11.42
CA GLU A 56 -21.24 15.01 10.51
C GLU A 56 -20.92 14.24 9.21
N TRP A 57 -19.75 14.52 8.63
CA TRP A 57 -19.26 13.83 7.43
C TRP A 57 -19.09 12.31 7.65
N ARG A 58 -18.53 11.88 8.78
CA ARG A 58 -18.40 10.45 9.13
C ARG A 58 -19.77 9.78 9.34
N LEU A 59 -20.69 10.45 10.02
CA LEU A 59 -22.04 9.95 10.27
C LEU A 59 -22.82 9.76 8.96
N ASP A 60 -22.68 10.67 8.01
CA ASP A 60 -23.32 10.56 6.71
C ASP A 60 -22.69 9.43 5.87
N ALA A 61 -21.37 9.24 5.94
CA ALA A 61 -20.71 8.07 5.36
C ALA A 61 -21.25 6.76 5.95
N PHE A 62 -21.40 6.67 7.28
CA PHE A 62 -21.95 5.50 7.95
C PHE A 62 -23.40 5.21 7.53
N LYS A 63 -24.26 6.23 7.52
CA LYS A 63 -25.66 6.10 7.05
C LYS A 63 -25.72 5.57 5.62
N ARG A 64 -24.86 6.11 4.73
CA ARG A 64 -24.78 5.66 3.34
C ARG A 64 -24.31 4.20 3.27
N TRP A 65 -23.22 3.85 3.95
CA TRP A 65 -22.64 2.51 3.91
C TRP A 65 -23.66 1.42 4.26
N LYS A 66 -24.53 1.65 5.26
CA LYS A 66 -25.62 0.74 5.62
C LYS A 66 -26.62 0.45 4.49
N THR A 67 -26.70 1.30 3.48
CA THR A 67 -27.58 1.13 2.30
C THR A 67 -26.89 0.43 1.14
N MET A 68 -25.58 0.20 1.23
CA MET A 68 -24.78 -0.37 0.15
C MET A 68 -24.69 -1.90 0.28
N THR A 69 -24.47 -2.56 -0.85
CA THR A 69 -24.19 -3.99 -0.91
C THR A 69 -22.71 -4.20 -1.18
N GLU A 70 -22.09 -5.15 -0.48
CA GLU A 70 -20.70 -5.51 -0.68
C GLU A 70 -20.50 -6.09 -2.10
N PRO A 71 -19.50 -5.64 -2.86
CA PRO A 71 -19.29 -6.07 -4.24
C PRO A 71 -18.72 -7.49 -4.33
N ALA A 72 -19.22 -8.30 -5.28
CA ALA A 72 -18.81 -9.69 -5.51
C ALA A 72 -18.29 -9.96 -6.94
N TRP A 73 -17.81 -8.92 -7.65
CA TRP A 73 -17.42 -9.02 -9.06
C TRP A 73 -15.94 -9.36 -9.28
N SER A 74 -15.09 -9.18 -8.28
CA SER A 74 -13.64 -9.45 -8.35
C SER A 74 -13.35 -10.94 -8.46
N ARG A 75 -12.14 -11.27 -8.90
CA ARG A 75 -11.67 -12.67 -8.97
C ARG A 75 -11.11 -13.18 -7.64
N VAL A 76 -11.59 -12.63 -6.52
CA VAL A 76 -11.19 -13.03 -5.17
C VAL A 76 -12.41 -13.58 -4.42
N ASN A 77 -12.18 -14.60 -3.60
CA ASN A 77 -13.21 -15.24 -2.79
C ASN A 77 -12.79 -15.25 -1.31
N TYR A 78 -13.68 -14.75 -0.45
CA TYR A 78 -13.53 -14.74 1.00
C TYR A 78 -14.87 -15.01 1.69
N PRO A 79 -14.84 -15.55 2.93
CA PRO A 79 -16.04 -15.58 3.77
C PRO A 79 -16.54 -14.16 4.03
N PRO A 80 -17.86 -13.95 4.19
CA PRO A 80 -18.41 -12.65 4.56
C PRO A 80 -17.75 -12.08 5.81
N ILE A 81 -17.41 -10.79 5.76
CA ILE A 81 -16.78 -10.10 6.89
C ILE A 81 -17.83 -9.79 7.96
N ASP A 82 -17.58 -10.22 9.20
CA ASP A 82 -18.40 -9.81 10.35
C ASP A 82 -17.97 -8.42 10.86
N TYR A 83 -18.54 -7.37 10.25
CA TYR A 83 -18.29 -5.98 10.62
C TYR A 83 -18.68 -5.64 12.07
N GLN A 84 -19.46 -6.48 12.74
CA GLN A 84 -19.84 -6.27 14.15
C GLN A 84 -18.84 -6.90 15.13
N ASN A 85 -17.93 -7.75 14.66
CA ASN A 85 -16.89 -8.38 15.46
C ASN A 85 -15.50 -7.72 15.30
N ILE A 86 -15.46 -6.48 14.81
CA ILE A 86 -14.22 -5.71 14.59
C ILE A 86 -14.10 -4.61 15.65
N TYR A 87 -12.89 -4.38 16.16
CA TYR A 87 -12.53 -3.13 16.84
C TYR A 87 -12.10 -2.09 15.80
N TYR A 88 -12.79 -0.95 15.77
CA TYR A 88 -12.53 0.14 14.82
C TYR A 88 -11.58 1.21 15.37
N TYR A 89 -11.10 1.04 16.61
CA TYR A 89 -10.13 1.93 17.23
C TYR A 89 -9.35 1.14 18.29
N ALA A 90 -8.04 1.28 18.30
CA ALA A 90 -7.18 0.77 19.36
C ALA A 90 -5.98 1.71 19.54
N ALA A 91 -5.77 2.18 20.76
CA ALA A 91 -4.64 3.04 21.10
C ALA A 91 -3.93 2.55 22.38
N PRO A 92 -2.60 2.68 22.49
CA PRO A 92 -1.90 2.42 23.73
C PRO A 92 -2.40 3.31 24.88
N LYS A 93 -2.59 2.75 26.08
CA LYS A 93 -3.03 3.52 27.27
C LYS A 93 -2.01 4.56 27.74
N SER A 94 -0.74 4.42 27.37
CA SER A 94 0.34 5.36 27.70
C SER A 94 0.18 6.75 27.08
N GLY A 95 -0.77 6.93 26.16
CA GLY A 95 -1.16 8.23 25.61
C GLY A 95 -1.35 8.16 24.09
N ALA A 96 -2.41 8.80 23.60
CA ALA A 96 -2.79 8.75 22.17
C ALA A 96 -1.92 9.66 21.26
N SER A 97 -0.95 10.41 21.81
CA SER A 97 -0.06 11.32 21.06
C SER A 97 1.16 11.72 21.91
N PRO A 98 2.20 10.88 22.06
CA PRO A 98 3.40 11.26 22.80
C PRO A 98 4.07 12.48 22.13
N GLN A 99 4.42 13.51 22.92
CA GLN A 99 5.03 14.73 22.38
C GLN A 99 6.54 14.59 22.15
N SER A 100 7.14 13.53 22.70
CA SER A 100 8.54 13.21 22.58
C SER A 100 8.76 11.69 22.55
N LEU A 101 9.89 11.25 21.97
CA LEU A 101 10.28 9.85 21.97
C LEU A 101 10.45 9.26 23.38
N ASP A 102 10.70 10.11 24.38
CA ASP A 102 10.86 9.70 25.78
C ASP A 102 9.51 9.39 26.46
N GLU A 103 8.39 9.84 25.88
CA GLU A 103 7.02 9.52 26.31
C GLU A 103 6.47 8.24 25.66
N VAL A 104 7.18 7.69 24.67
CA VAL A 104 6.79 6.46 23.98
C VAL A 104 7.08 5.25 24.85
N ASP A 105 6.16 4.29 24.89
CA ASP A 105 6.36 3.03 25.61
C ASP A 105 7.64 2.31 25.11
N PRO A 106 8.57 1.91 26.01
CA PRO A 106 9.78 1.20 25.64
C PRO A 106 9.54 -0.03 24.77
N ALA A 107 8.41 -0.72 24.94
CA ALA A 107 8.05 -1.88 24.12
C ALA A 107 7.80 -1.50 22.66
N ILE A 108 7.22 -0.32 22.39
CA ILE A 108 7.02 0.21 21.03
C ILE A 108 8.38 0.57 20.42
N LEU A 109 9.27 1.21 21.18
CA LEU A 109 10.62 1.55 20.70
C LEU A 109 11.44 0.29 20.36
N GLU A 110 11.40 -0.74 21.21
CA GLU A 110 12.04 -2.04 20.96
C GLU A 110 11.45 -2.71 19.71
N THR A 111 10.16 -2.53 19.49
CA THR A 111 9.45 -3.07 18.34
C THR A 111 9.94 -2.49 17.02
N TYR A 112 10.06 -1.16 16.91
CA TYR A 112 10.63 -0.52 15.72
C TYR A 112 12.12 -0.85 15.55
N LYS A 113 12.87 -0.98 16.65
CA LYS A 113 14.25 -1.46 16.61
C LYS A 113 14.36 -2.89 16.05
N LYS A 114 13.46 -3.80 16.42
CA LYS A 114 13.37 -5.17 15.86
C LYS A 114 13.01 -5.17 14.36
N LEU A 115 12.19 -4.21 13.94
CA LEU A 115 11.87 -3.99 12.53
C LEU A 115 13.04 -3.34 11.75
N GLY A 116 14.08 -2.86 12.44
CA GLY A 116 15.21 -2.18 11.82
C GLY A 116 14.94 -0.72 11.43
N ILE A 117 13.90 -0.11 12.01
CA ILE A 117 13.46 1.26 11.69
C ILE A 117 14.04 2.22 12.73
N PRO A 118 14.99 3.10 12.35
CA PRO A 118 15.56 4.07 13.27
C PRO A 118 14.54 5.19 13.56
N LEU A 119 14.20 5.38 14.84
CA LEU A 119 13.27 6.44 15.27
C LEU A 119 13.98 7.71 15.76
N ARG A 120 15.29 7.66 16.01
CA ARG A 120 16.09 8.79 16.50
C ARG A 120 16.82 9.50 15.36
N GLU A 121 16.59 10.80 15.22
CA GLU A 121 17.23 11.65 14.21
C GLU A 121 18.76 11.59 14.25
N GLN A 122 19.38 11.52 15.44
CA GLN A 122 20.83 11.40 15.58
C GLN A 122 21.39 10.07 15.04
N GLU A 123 20.64 8.97 15.16
CA GLU A 123 21.07 7.67 14.63
C GLU A 123 20.99 7.65 13.09
N ILE A 124 20.01 8.36 12.53
CA ILE A 124 19.87 8.62 11.10
C ILE A 124 21.03 9.51 10.59
N LEU A 125 21.36 10.57 11.32
CA LEU A 125 22.43 11.53 10.97
C LEU A 125 23.85 10.99 11.20
N ALA A 126 24.03 9.99 12.07
CA ALA A 126 25.33 9.38 12.38
C ALA A 126 25.82 8.36 11.33
N GLY A 127 25.12 8.24 10.19
CA GLY A 127 25.53 7.38 9.07
C GLY A 127 25.11 5.91 9.19
N VAL A 128 24.13 5.59 10.04
CA VAL A 128 23.54 4.24 10.12
C VAL A 128 22.46 4.03 9.04
N ALA A 129 21.92 5.11 8.48
CA ALA A 129 21.19 5.13 7.20
C ALA A 129 22.01 5.96 6.19
N PRO A 130 22.12 5.53 4.90
CA PRO A 130 23.00 6.18 3.93
C PRO A 130 22.46 7.56 3.52
N GLU A 131 23.22 8.26 2.66
CA GLU A 131 23.19 9.69 2.28
C GLU A 131 21.84 10.37 1.93
N ASN A 132 20.70 9.70 2.07
CA ASN A 132 19.36 10.26 1.90
C ASN A 132 18.71 10.53 3.27
N ARG A 133 18.42 11.80 3.56
CA ARG A 133 17.53 12.16 4.67
C ARG A 133 16.13 11.64 4.34
N VAL A 134 15.52 10.89 5.26
CA VAL A 134 14.14 10.39 5.16
C VAL A 134 13.39 10.82 6.43
N ALA A 135 12.31 11.57 6.26
CA ALA A 135 11.39 11.87 7.36
C ALA A 135 10.44 10.69 7.56
N VAL A 136 10.35 10.17 8.78
CA VAL A 136 9.56 8.97 9.12
C VAL A 136 8.43 9.35 10.05
N ASP A 137 7.20 9.02 9.67
CA ASP A 137 6.03 8.97 10.55
C ASP A 137 5.76 7.51 10.94
N ALA A 138 5.92 7.19 12.23
CA ALA A 138 5.77 5.84 12.75
C ALA A 138 4.37 5.66 13.35
N VAL A 139 3.54 4.84 12.71
CA VAL A 139 2.15 4.59 13.12
C VAL A 139 2.01 3.19 13.71
N PHE A 140 1.44 3.11 14.92
CA PHE A 140 1.19 1.88 15.65
C PHE A 140 -0.31 1.75 15.91
N ASP A 141 -0.92 0.70 15.36
CA ASP A 141 -2.37 0.49 15.33
C ASP A 141 -3.14 1.72 14.79
N SER A 142 -3.82 2.49 15.65
CA SER A 142 -4.68 3.63 15.26
C SER A 142 -4.05 5.01 15.54
N VAL A 143 -2.75 5.06 15.85
CA VAL A 143 -2.09 6.27 16.37
C VAL A 143 -0.67 6.45 15.81
N SER A 144 -0.37 7.65 15.31
CA SER A 144 1.00 8.13 15.06
C SER A 144 1.76 8.36 16.38
N VAL A 145 2.94 7.73 16.47
CA VAL A 145 3.79 7.72 17.65
C VAL A 145 4.89 8.78 17.55
N VAL A 146 5.49 8.98 16.37
CA VAL A 146 6.52 10.00 16.17
C VAL A 146 6.63 10.36 14.70
N THR A 147 6.85 11.65 14.41
CA THR A 147 7.28 12.13 13.09
C THR A 147 8.63 12.82 13.22
N THR A 148 9.63 12.38 12.46
CA THR A 148 10.98 12.96 12.45
C THR A 148 11.10 14.15 11.49
N PHE A 149 12.14 14.98 11.67
CA PHE A 149 12.51 16.12 10.82
C PHE A 149 11.43 17.22 10.67
N LYS A 150 10.46 17.30 11.61
CA LYS A 150 9.39 18.33 11.60
C LYS A 150 9.91 19.75 11.41
N LYS A 151 11.01 20.12 12.08
CA LYS A 151 11.59 21.47 12.02
C LYS A 151 12.18 21.81 10.64
N GLU A 152 12.85 20.86 10.00
CA GLU A 152 13.46 21.06 8.69
C GLU A 152 12.39 21.13 7.59
N LEU A 153 11.36 20.28 7.66
CA LEU A 153 10.22 20.34 6.76
C LEU A 153 9.44 21.65 6.90
N ALA A 154 9.21 22.11 8.14
CA ALA A 154 8.55 23.39 8.41
C ALA A 154 9.33 24.59 7.86
N GLN A 155 10.67 24.56 7.85
CA GLN A 155 11.49 25.60 7.22
C GLN A 155 11.28 25.70 5.70
N ALA A 156 11.02 24.56 5.04
CA ALA A 156 10.65 24.51 3.64
C ALA A 156 9.15 24.78 3.38
N GLY A 157 8.35 25.01 4.44
CA GLY A 157 6.90 25.17 4.37
C GLY A 157 6.14 23.87 4.09
N VAL A 158 6.81 22.72 4.16
CA VAL A 158 6.20 21.40 3.99
C VAL A 158 5.49 21.03 5.29
N ILE A 159 4.22 20.62 5.17
CA ILE A 159 3.46 20.04 6.28
C ILE A 159 3.48 18.53 6.11
N PHE A 160 4.03 17.83 7.10
CA PHE A 160 3.99 16.37 7.20
C PHE A 160 3.61 15.98 8.63
N CYS A 161 2.41 15.47 8.80
CA CYS A 161 1.85 15.07 10.09
C CYS A 161 0.77 14.00 9.90
N SER A 162 0.20 13.52 11.01
CA SER A 162 -0.96 12.65 10.94
C SER A 162 -2.17 13.40 10.36
N ILE A 163 -3.08 12.68 9.70
CA ILE A 163 -4.34 13.26 9.23
C ILE A 163 -5.20 13.78 10.40
N SER A 164 -5.05 13.16 11.57
CA SER A 164 -5.73 13.57 12.82
C SER A 164 -5.27 14.96 13.27
N ASP A 165 -3.96 15.22 13.23
CA ASP A 165 -3.40 16.54 13.56
C ASP A 165 -3.79 17.57 12.50
N ALA A 166 -3.71 17.20 11.22
CA ALA A 166 -4.08 18.10 10.13
C ALA A 166 -5.56 18.55 10.19
N ILE A 167 -6.47 17.68 10.63
CA ILE A 167 -7.88 18.03 10.83
C ILE A 167 -8.06 19.10 11.93
N GLN A 168 -7.21 19.09 12.96
CA GLN A 168 -7.27 20.04 14.07
C GLN A 168 -6.50 21.34 13.78
N GLU A 169 -5.27 21.23 13.27
CA GLU A 169 -4.35 22.35 13.06
C GLU A 169 -4.55 23.05 11.71
N HIS A 170 -5.02 22.32 10.69
CA HIS A 170 -5.21 22.81 9.32
C HIS A 170 -6.61 22.48 8.76
N PRO A 171 -7.71 22.72 9.51
CA PRO A 171 -9.06 22.27 9.14
C PRO A 171 -9.52 22.80 7.78
N GLU A 172 -9.21 24.05 7.44
CA GLU A 172 -9.60 24.66 6.17
C GLU A 172 -8.93 23.97 4.97
N LEU A 173 -7.67 23.56 5.13
CA LEU A 173 -6.91 22.90 4.07
C LEU A 173 -7.40 21.47 3.86
N VAL A 174 -7.62 20.73 4.96
CA VAL A 174 -8.18 19.37 4.90
C VAL A 174 -9.58 19.42 4.30
N LYS A 175 -10.47 20.30 4.78
CA LYS A 175 -11.84 20.43 4.28
C LYS A 175 -11.91 20.80 2.80
N LYS A 176 -10.93 21.54 2.27
CA LYS A 176 -10.83 21.89 0.85
C LYS A 176 -10.56 20.68 -0.05
N TYR A 177 -9.80 19.69 0.42
CA TYR A 177 -9.22 18.64 -0.42
C TYR A 177 -9.67 17.22 -0.08
N LEU A 178 -10.04 16.96 1.17
CA LEU A 178 -10.51 15.65 1.64
C LEU A 178 -11.71 15.18 0.82
N ALA A 179 -11.67 13.93 0.37
CA ALA A 179 -12.70 13.27 -0.41
C ALA A 179 -13.04 13.94 -1.75
N THR A 180 -12.16 14.83 -2.26
CA THR A 180 -12.32 15.42 -3.60
C THR A 180 -11.89 14.48 -4.72
N VAL A 181 -11.08 13.47 -4.41
CA VAL A 181 -10.57 12.47 -5.37
C VAL A 181 -11.23 11.11 -5.13
N VAL A 182 -11.35 10.69 -3.86
CA VAL A 182 -12.07 9.49 -3.44
C VAL A 182 -13.25 9.90 -2.56
N PRO A 183 -14.42 10.21 -3.18
CA PRO A 183 -15.59 10.68 -2.45
C PRO A 183 -16.21 9.58 -1.59
N VAL A 184 -17.04 9.99 -0.63
CA VAL A 184 -17.85 9.07 0.20
C VAL A 184 -18.72 8.14 -0.66
N THR A 185 -19.05 8.54 -1.89
CA THR A 185 -19.87 7.77 -2.81
C THR A 185 -19.10 6.79 -3.69
N ASP A 186 -17.78 6.66 -3.53
CA ASP A 186 -16.91 5.95 -4.49
C ASP A 186 -17.20 4.46 -4.57
N ASN A 187 -17.00 3.72 -3.48
CA ASN A 187 -17.21 2.28 -3.40
C ASN A 187 -17.44 1.85 -1.95
N TYR A 188 -17.86 0.59 -1.75
CA TYR A 188 -18.24 0.06 -0.44
C TYR A 188 -17.18 0.25 0.65
N PHE A 189 -15.92 -0.13 0.37
CA PHE A 189 -14.83 -0.04 1.34
C PHE A 189 -14.32 1.40 1.53
N ALA A 190 -14.36 2.23 0.49
CA ALA A 190 -14.07 3.66 0.62
C ALA A 190 -15.12 4.38 1.49
N THR A 191 -16.42 4.06 1.33
CA THR A 191 -17.49 4.60 2.19
C THR A 191 -17.32 4.14 3.63
N LEU A 192 -16.98 2.86 3.85
CA LEU A 192 -16.65 2.33 5.18
C LEU A 192 -15.48 3.11 5.80
N ASN A 193 -14.37 3.24 5.07
CA ASN A 193 -13.20 4.00 5.51
C ASN A 193 -13.58 5.44 5.90
N CYS A 194 -14.41 6.13 5.11
CA CYS A 194 -14.87 7.49 5.45
C CYS A 194 -15.59 7.55 6.80
N ALA A 195 -16.31 6.51 7.21
CA ALA A 195 -16.99 6.49 8.51
C ALA A 195 -16.00 6.29 9.68
N VAL A 196 -15.00 5.42 9.51
CA VAL A 196 -14.26 4.83 10.65
C VAL A 196 -12.76 5.03 10.63
N PHE A 197 -12.17 5.69 9.63
CA PHE A 197 -10.71 5.87 9.60
C PHE A 197 -10.24 6.57 10.88
N THR A 198 -9.19 6.05 11.50
CA THR A 198 -8.68 6.55 12.78
C THR A 198 -7.37 7.30 12.65
N ASP A 199 -6.63 7.00 11.58
CA ASP A 199 -5.34 7.65 11.33
C ASP A 199 -4.99 7.67 9.84
N GLY A 200 -3.77 8.08 9.53
CA GLY A 200 -3.21 8.19 8.18
C GLY A 200 -2.31 9.41 8.08
N SER A 201 -1.79 9.71 6.90
CA SER A 201 -0.83 10.80 6.74
C SER A 201 -1.41 11.98 5.97
N PHE A 202 -1.04 13.19 6.40
CA PHE A 202 -1.31 14.42 5.67
C PHE A 202 0.00 15.04 5.21
N VAL A 203 0.10 15.30 3.91
CA VAL A 203 1.25 15.95 3.29
C VAL A 203 0.77 17.14 2.46
N TYR A 204 1.33 18.31 2.71
CA TYR A 204 1.14 19.49 1.87
C TYR A 204 2.48 20.09 1.48
N ILE A 205 2.70 20.24 0.18
CA ILE A 205 3.90 20.86 -0.39
C ILE A 205 3.51 22.19 -1.03
N PRO A 206 4.08 23.31 -0.56
CA PRO A 206 3.72 24.64 -1.06
C PRO A 206 4.28 24.89 -2.47
N LYS A 207 3.76 25.94 -3.11
CA LYS A 207 4.12 26.34 -4.48
C LYS A 207 5.63 26.51 -4.65
N GLY A 208 6.18 25.89 -5.69
CA GLY A 208 7.58 25.98 -6.10
C GLY A 208 8.56 25.22 -5.21
N VAL A 209 8.08 24.48 -4.20
CA VAL A 209 8.95 23.75 -3.28
C VAL A 209 9.17 22.32 -3.75
N ARG A 210 10.44 21.97 -3.93
CA ARG A 210 10.88 20.58 -3.98
C ARG A 210 11.16 20.12 -2.55
N CYS A 211 10.43 19.11 -2.08
CA CYS A 211 10.63 18.54 -0.75
C CYS A 211 12.12 18.20 -0.56
N PRO A 212 12.76 18.67 0.53
CA PRO A 212 14.22 18.55 0.70
C PRO A 212 14.68 17.11 1.01
N MET A 213 13.73 16.23 1.29
CA MET A 213 13.94 14.84 1.68
C MET A 213 12.77 13.97 1.25
N GLU A 214 12.97 12.66 1.27
CA GLU A 214 11.91 11.68 1.06
C GLU A 214 11.04 11.62 2.32
N LEU A 215 9.72 11.47 2.14
CA LEU A 215 8.79 11.26 3.24
C LEU A 215 8.44 9.79 3.31
N SER A 216 8.34 9.23 4.51
CA SER A 216 8.01 7.83 4.72
C SER A 216 7.04 7.70 5.89
N THR A 217 6.00 6.90 5.72
CA THR A 217 5.13 6.48 6.82
C THR A 217 5.22 4.97 6.95
N TYR A 218 5.43 4.50 8.17
CA TYR A 218 5.49 3.08 8.46
C TYR A 218 4.35 2.66 9.39
N PHE A 219 3.49 1.78 8.88
CA PHE A 219 2.34 1.24 9.58
C PHE A 219 2.64 -0.15 10.16
N ARG A 220 2.40 -0.31 11.45
CA ARG A 220 2.39 -1.61 12.12
C ARG A 220 1.02 -1.89 12.74
N ILE A 221 0.36 -2.94 12.26
CA ILE A 221 -0.83 -3.50 12.95
C ILE A 221 -0.29 -4.35 14.08
N ASN A 222 -0.75 -4.20 15.32
CA ASN A 222 -0.29 -5.01 16.44
C ASN A 222 -1.43 -5.58 17.28
N GLU A 223 -2.62 -4.98 17.32
CA GLU A 223 -3.71 -5.40 18.21
C GLU A 223 -4.66 -6.45 17.60
N GLN A 224 -5.15 -7.41 18.38
CA GLN A 224 -6.02 -8.51 17.89
C GLN A 224 -7.41 -8.02 17.50
N ASN A 225 -7.93 -8.54 16.37
CA ASN A 225 -9.28 -8.26 15.86
C ASN A 225 -9.56 -6.76 15.58
N THR A 226 -8.52 -5.97 15.31
CA THR A 226 -8.67 -4.59 14.84
C THR A 226 -8.71 -4.53 13.33
N GLY A 227 -9.61 -3.72 12.79
CA GLY A 227 -9.54 -3.31 11.39
C GLY A 227 -8.64 -2.09 11.26
N GLN A 228 -7.73 -2.08 10.29
CA GLN A 228 -6.92 -0.90 9.99
C GLN A 228 -7.60 -0.09 8.89
N PHE A 229 -8.05 1.11 9.27
CA PHE A 229 -8.67 2.07 8.37
C PHE A 229 -7.85 3.35 8.42
N GLU A 230 -7.04 3.55 7.38
CA GLU A 230 -6.19 4.72 7.27
C GLU A 230 -6.60 5.58 6.08
N ARG A 231 -6.32 6.88 6.18
CA ARG A 231 -6.57 7.82 5.10
C ARG A 231 -5.38 8.76 4.89
N THR A 232 -4.75 8.65 3.72
CA THR A 232 -3.62 9.48 3.34
C THR A 232 -4.05 10.54 2.33
N LEU A 233 -3.69 11.80 2.59
CA LEU A 233 -3.98 12.93 1.72
C LEU A 233 -2.69 13.69 1.42
N ILE A 234 -2.27 13.69 0.16
CA ILE A 234 -1.07 14.39 -0.32
C ILE A 234 -1.46 15.44 -1.34
N ILE A 235 -1.07 16.68 -1.08
CA ILE A 235 -1.33 17.85 -1.94
C ILE A 235 0.01 18.45 -2.36
N ALA A 236 0.27 18.48 -3.66
CA ALA A 236 1.41 19.12 -4.26
C ALA A 236 0.94 20.36 -5.04
N GLU A 237 1.23 21.55 -4.52
CA GLU A 237 0.89 22.82 -5.17
C GLU A 237 1.75 23.08 -6.42
N GLU A 238 1.47 24.17 -7.13
CA GLU A 238 2.11 24.46 -8.43
C GLU A 238 3.64 24.39 -8.38
N GLY A 239 4.27 23.69 -9.32
CA GLY A 239 5.73 23.56 -9.43
C GLY A 239 6.41 22.85 -8.26
N SER A 240 5.64 22.13 -7.43
CA SER A 240 6.18 21.42 -6.27
C SER A 240 6.55 19.96 -6.58
N TYR A 241 7.38 19.37 -5.74
CA TYR A 241 7.77 17.96 -5.85
C TYR A 241 7.77 17.29 -4.48
N VAL A 242 7.24 16.08 -4.42
CA VAL A 242 7.40 15.18 -3.26
C VAL A 242 7.56 13.75 -3.73
N SER A 243 8.37 13.01 -2.97
CA SER A 243 8.42 11.58 -3.06
C SER A 243 8.12 11.01 -1.67
N TYR A 244 7.10 10.17 -1.64
CA TYR A 244 6.46 9.65 -0.44
C TYR A 244 6.47 8.13 -0.50
N LEU A 245 6.82 7.50 0.61
CA LEU A 245 6.84 6.07 0.79
C LEU A 245 5.85 5.64 1.87
N GLU A 246 5.19 4.54 1.62
CA GLU A 246 4.37 3.82 2.59
C GLU A 246 4.94 2.42 2.81
N GLY A 247 5.30 2.09 4.04
CA GLY A 247 5.70 0.75 4.47
C GLY A 247 4.64 0.13 5.40
N CYS A 248 4.33 -1.15 5.23
CA CYS A 248 3.39 -1.85 6.12
C CYS A 248 3.90 -3.25 6.50
N THR A 249 3.83 -3.59 7.79
CA THR A 249 4.03 -4.96 8.32
C THR A 249 2.97 -5.33 9.37
N ALA A 250 2.70 -6.64 9.53
CA ALA A 250 1.76 -7.14 10.56
C ALA A 250 2.26 -8.43 11.23
N PRO A 251 1.85 -8.71 12.48
CA PRO A 251 2.11 -9.96 13.19
C PRO A 251 1.37 -11.16 12.56
N LYS A 252 1.85 -12.37 12.88
CA LYS A 252 1.26 -13.64 12.43
C LYS A 252 -0.02 -13.93 13.22
N ARG A 253 -1.14 -14.21 12.54
CA ARG A 253 -2.43 -14.50 13.17
C ARG A 253 -3.34 -15.44 12.39
N ASP A 254 -4.09 -16.22 13.15
CA ASP A 254 -5.09 -17.17 12.68
C ASP A 254 -6.40 -16.50 12.23
N GLU A 255 -6.76 -15.33 12.79
CA GLU A 255 -7.94 -14.58 12.36
C GLU A 255 -7.61 -13.62 11.21
N ASN A 256 -8.56 -13.50 10.27
CA ASN A 256 -8.44 -12.52 9.19
C ASN A 256 -8.60 -11.09 9.71
N GLN A 257 -7.69 -10.21 9.28
CA GLN A 257 -7.73 -8.79 9.59
C GLN A 257 -8.03 -7.99 8.32
N LEU A 258 -8.93 -7.01 8.43
CA LEU A 258 -9.28 -6.13 7.33
C LEU A 258 -8.40 -4.88 7.37
N HIS A 259 -7.64 -4.66 6.30
CA HIS A 259 -6.94 -3.42 6.01
C HIS A 259 -7.66 -2.72 4.84
N ALA A 260 -8.31 -1.60 5.11
CA ALA A 260 -9.05 -0.82 4.12
C ALA A 260 -8.61 0.64 4.13
N ALA A 261 -7.53 0.91 3.40
CA ALA A 261 -6.95 2.24 3.24
C ALA A 261 -7.57 3.05 2.10
N VAL A 262 -7.56 4.37 2.26
CA VAL A 262 -7.86 5.32 1.18
C VAL A 262 -6.69 6.29 1.01
N VAL A 263 -6.23 6.45 -0.23
CA VAL A 263 -5.15 7.40 -0.57
C VAL A 263 -5.64 8.37 -1.63
N GLU A 264 -5.51 9.67 -1.35
CA GLU A 264 -5.84 10.77 -2.25
C GLU A 264 -4.58 11.58 -2.56
N LEU A 265 -4.18 11.62 -3.83
CA LEU A 265 -3.07 12.47 -4.30
C LEU A 265 -3.61 13.57 -5.19
N ILE A 266 -3.16 14.81 -4.99
CA ILE A 266 -3.60 15.96 -5.78
C ILE A 266 -2.36 16.72 -6.24
N ALA A 267 -2.08 16.65 -7.54
CA ALA A 267 -0.96 17.36 -8.16
C ALA A 267 -1.51 18.56 -8.98
N LEU A 268 -1.10 19.77 -8.61
CA LEU A 268 -1.44 21.00 -9.33
C LEU A 268 -0.45 21.26 -10.48
N ASP A 269 -0.51 22.46 -11.06
CA ASP A 269 0.21 22.82 -12.28
C ASP A 269 1.72 22.56 -12.13
N ASP A 270 2.33 21.84 -13.06
CA ASP A 270 3.76 21.57 -13.09
C ASP A 270 4.30 20.82 -11.82
N ALA A 271 3.41 20.24 -11.01
CA ALA A 271 3.76 19.50 -9.79
C ALA A 271 4.00 18.01 -10.03
N GLU A 272 4.87 17.37 -9.24
CA GLU A 272 5.15 15.93 -9.32
C GLU A 272 5.03 15.23 -7.96
N ILE A 273 4.26 14.15 -7.91
CA ILE A 273 4.15 13.26 -6.75
C ILE A 273 4.66 11.87 -7.15
N LYS A 274 5.67 11.38 -6.43
CA LYS A 274 6.06 9.96 -6.46
C LYS A 274 5.52 9.29 -5.21
N TYR A 275 4.74 8.23 -5.40
CA TYR A 275 4.16 7.45 -4.31
C TYR A 275 4.65 6.02 -4.41
N SER A 276 5.42 5.60 -3.42
CA SER A 276 5.97 4.25 -3.34
C SER A 276 5.28 3.47 -2.22
N THR A 277 5.05 2.17 -2.41
CA THR A 277 4.48 1.30 -1.38
C THR A 277 5.26 -0.01 -1.33
N VAL A 278 5.73 -0.39 -0.14
CA VAL A 278 6.35 -1.70 0.10
C VAL A 278 5.56 -2.39 1.22
N GLN A 279 4.79 -3.40 0.85
CA GLN A 279 3.90 -4.12 1.76
C GLN A 279 4.39 -5.55 1.96
N ASN A 280 4.56 -5.96 3.22
CA ASN A 280 4.85 -7.34 3.59
C ASN A 280 3.96 -7.80 4.75
N TRP A 281 2.82 -8.38 4.39
CA TRP A 281 1.80 -8.84 5.35
C TRP A 281 1.98 -10.33 5.72
N TYR A 282 1.19 -10.83 6.67
CA TYR A 282 1.08 -12.25 6.95
C TYR A 282 0.05 -12.92 6.00
N PRO A 283 0.43 -13.90 5.17
CA PRO A 283 -0.43 -14.45 4.12
C PRO A 283 -1.48 -15.46 4.60
N GLY A 284 -1.42 -15.86 5.88
CA GLY A 284 -2.15 -17.01 6.39
C GLY A 284 -1.26 -18.26 6.45
N ASP A 285 -1.84 -19.37 6.89
CA ASP A 285 -1.19 -20.68 6.84
C ASP A 285 -1.29 -21.34 5.46
N SER A 286 -0.74 -22.54 5.33
CA SER A 286 -0.72 -23.31 4.08
C SER A 286 -2.11 -23.75 3.58
N GLU A 287 -3.12 -23.74 4.45
CA GLU A 287 -4.53 -24.02 4.11
C GLU A 287 -5.32 -22.74 3.81
N GLY A 288 -4.69 -21.57 3.93
CA GLY A 288 -5.32 -20.26 3.69
C GLY A 288 -6.14 -19.74 4.87
N LYS A 289 -5.93 -20.28 6.08
CA LYS A 289 -6.54 -19.75 7.30
C LYS A 289 -5.73 -18.55 7.80
N GLY A 290 -6.45 -17.50 8.20
CA GLY A 290 -5.86 -16.26 8.69
C GLY A 290 -5.29 -15.39 7.57
N GLY A 291 -4.44 -14.45 7.95
CA GLY A 291 -3.84 -13.47 7.04
C GLY A 291 -4.74 -12.27 6.71
N ILE A 292 -4.20 -11.34 5.94
CA ILE A 292 -4.79 -9.99 5.78
C ILE A 292 -5.61 -9.84 4.51
N TYR A 293 -6.77 -9.20 4.63
CA TYR A 293 -7.58 -8.70 3.52
C TYR A 293 -7.23 -7.23 3.26
N ASN A 294 -6.60 -6.98 2.11
CA ASN A 294 -6.04 -5.70 1.72
C ASN A 294 -6.93 -5.04 0.65
N PHE A 295 -7.94 -4.28 1.07
CA PHE A 295 -8.99 -3.69 0.23
C PHE A 295 -8.83 -2.19 0.13
N VAL A 296 -8.02 -1.73 -0.82
CA VAL A 296 -7.49 -0.37 -0.82
C VAL A 296 -7.97 0.43 -2.02
N THR A 297 -8.36 1.68 -1.77
CA THR A 297 -8.70 2.65 -2.82
C THR A 297 -7.65 3.76 -2.86
N LYS A 298 -6.70 3.68 -3.79
CA LYS A 298 -5.74 4.76 -4.06
C LYS A 298 -6.10 5.49 -5.36
N ARG A 299 -6.11 6.83 -5.34
CA ARG A 299 -6.37 7.62 -6.54
C ARG A 299 -5.64 8.96 -6.51
N GLY A 300 -5.00 9.27 -7.62
CA GLY A 300 -4.34 10.55 -7.89
C GLY A 300 -5.14 11.36 -8.90
N ASP A 301 -5.33 12.64 -8.62
CA ASP A 301 -5.88 13.64 -9.52
C ASP A 301 -4.73 14.53 -9.99
N CYS A 302 -4.24 14.25 -11.19
CA CYS A 302 -3.36 15.13 -11.96
C CYS A 302 -4.19 16.33 -12.43
N ARG A 303 -4.49 17.21 -11.48
CA ARG A 303 -5.48 18.28 -11.61
C ARG A 303 -4.96 19.42 -12.46
N GLY A 304 -3.68 19.75 -12.31
CA GLY A 304 -3.02 20.83 -13.01
C GLY A 304 -2.39 20.43 -14.35
N ARG A 305 -2.07 21.43 -15.17
CA ARG A 305 -1.32 21.22 -16.43
C ARG A 305 0.05 20.62 -16.12
N ASN A 306 0.56 19.77 -17.00
CA ASN A 306 1.88 19.12 -16.86
C ASN A 306 2.12 18.38 -15.53
N SER A 307 1.08 18.18 -14.70
CA SER A 307 1.24 17.51 -13.41
C SER A 307 1.57 16.04 -13.61
N LYS A 308 2.41 15.47 -12.74
CA LYS A 308 2.84 14.08 -12.82
C LYS A 308 2.54 13.34 -11.52
N ILE A 309 1.95 12.15 -11.62
CA ILE A 309 1.82 11.20 -10.51
C ILE A 309 2.42 9.87 -10.93
N SER A 310 3.33 9.34 -10.11
CA SER A 310 3.95 8.03 -10.30
C SER A 310 3.64 7.12 -9.11
N TRP A 311 2.99 6.00 -9.37
CA TRP A 311 2.77 4.93 -8.40
C TRP A 311 3.83 3.85 -8.58
N THR A 312 4.50 3.48 -7.50
CA THR A 312 5.43 2.34 -7.47
C THR A 312 5.03 1.43 -6.31
N GLN A 313 4.82 0.14 -6.56
CA GLN A 313 4.37 -0.77 -5.52
C GLN A 313 5.03 -2.14 -5.58
N VAL A 314 5.31 -2.68 -4.40
CA VAL A 314 5.75 -4.06 -4.17
C VAL A 314 4.82 -4.69 -3.16
N GLU A 315 4.14 -5.74 -3.58
CA GLU A 315 3.01 -6.33 -2.87
C GLU A 315 3.30 -7.78 -2.58
N THR A 316 3.41 -8.10 -1.30
CA THR A 316 3.51 -9.48 -0.84
C THR A 316 2.77 -9.69 0.48
N GLY A 317 2.44 -10.95 0.75
CA GLY A 317 2.01 -11.40 2.06
C GLY A 317 0.56 -11.16 2.46
N SER A 318 -0.33 -10.61 1.62
CA SER A 318 -1.77 -10.55 1.96
C SER A 318 -2.47 -11.86 1.58
N ALA A 319 -3.40 -12.36 2.40
CA ALA A 319 -4.25 -13.48 2.00
C ALA A 319 -5.08 -13.11 0.77
N ILE A 320 -5.65 -11.90 0.79
CA ILE A 320 -6.41 -11.36 -0.34
C ILE A 320 -5.99 -9.92 -0.59
N THR A 321 -5.70 -9.60 -1.84
CA THR A 321 -5.41 -8.24 -2.29
C THR A 321 -6.43 -7.79 -3.31
N TRP A 322 -7.07 -6.65 -3.05
CA TRP A 322 -8.00 -6.02 -3.99
C TRP A 322 -7.77 -4.52 -4.09
N LYS A 323 -7.13 -4.08 -5.18
CA LYS A 323 -6.77 -2.66 -5.33
C LYS A 323 -6.44 -2.24 -6.75
N TYR A 324 -6.77 -0.99 -7.04
CA TYR A 324 -6.51 -0.38 -8.35
C TYR A 324 -6.05 1.08 -8.23
N PRO A 325 -4.78 1.36 -7.85
CA PRO A 325 -4.26 2.71 -7.87
C PRO A 325 -4.52 3.38 -9.21
N SER A 326 -5.11 4.56 -9.19
CA SER A 326 -5.66 5.21 -10.37
C SER A 326 -5.09 6.61 -10.57
N CYS A 327 -4.92 7.05 -11.82
CA CYS A 327 -4.62 8.43 -12.16
C CYS A 327 -5.74 9.04 -13.00
N ILE A 328 -6.33 10.13 -12.51
CA ILE A 328 -7.18 11.03 -13.30
C ILE A 328 -6.26 12.08 -13.93
N LEU A 329 -6.01 11.96 -15.22
CA LEU A 329 -5.18 12.88 -16.01
C LEU A 329 -6.04 14.04 -16.51
N ARG A 330 -6.36 14.96 -15.60
CA ARG A 330 -7.29 16.07 -15.82
C ARG A 330 -6.67 17.24 -16.56
N GLY A 331 -5.48 17.67 -16.13
CA GLY A 331 -4.78 18.78 -16.75
C GLY A 331 -4.15 18.41 -18.09
N ASP A 332 -4.06 19.39 -18.99
CA ASP A 332 -3.39 19.21 -20.27
C ASP A 332 -1.89 18.91 -20.05
N GLY A 333 -1.33 17.96 -20.80
CA GLY A 333 0.06 17.54 -20.67
C GLY A 333 0.37 16.69 -19.43
N SER A 334 -0.62 16.37 -18.60
CA SER A 334 -0.42 15.60 -17.37
C SER A 334 -0.02 14.15 -17.64
N ARG A 335 0.73 13.57 -16.69
CA ARG A 335 1.36 12.25 -16.82
C ARG A 335 1.03 11.33 -15.66
N GLY A 336 0.71 10.09 -15.97
CA GLY A 336 0.45 9.03 -14.98
C GLY A 336 1.38 7.85 -15.18
N GLU A 337 2.10 7.44 -14.16
CA GLU A 337 2.98 6.27 -14.21
C GLU A 337 2.56 5.26 -13.14
N PHE A 338 2.65 3.97 -13.47
CA PHE A 338 2.35 2.89 -12.55
C PHE A 338 3.34 1.75 -12.77
N TYR A 339 4.04 1.39 -11.71
CA TYR A 339 5.03 0.32 -11.66
C TYR A 339 4.65 -0.63 -10.53
N SER A 340 4.39 -1.89 -10.82
CA SER A 340 3.89 -2.84 -9.82
C SER A 340 4.60 -4.17 -9.88
N ILE A 341 4.98 -4.68 -8.71
CA ILE A 341 5.34 -6.07 -8.46
C ILE A 341 4.27 -6.66 -7.55
N ALA A 342 3.60 -7.71 -8.00
CA ALA A 342 2.65 -8.46 -7.17
C ALA A 342 3.10 -9.92 -7.08
N VAL A 343 3.39 -10.37 -5.85
CA VAL A 343 3.79 -11.75 -5.56
C VAL A 343 2.67 -12.45 -4.81
N SER A 344 2.26 -13.62 -5.32
CA SER A 344 1.32 -14.51 -4.64
C SER A 344 1.90 -15.91 -4.53
N ASN A 345 1.69 -16.55 -3.38
CA ASN A 345 2.12 -17.90 -3.07
C ASN A 345 1.07 -18.62 -2.22
N GLY A 346 1.13 -19.95 -2.10
CA GLY A 346 0.21 -20.73 -1.29
C GLY A 346 -1.25 -20.52 -1.71
N ALA A 347 -2.14 -20.18 -0.77
CA ALA A 347 -3.56 -19.94 -1.03
C ALA A 347 -3.90 -18.45 -1.29
N GLN A 348 -2.89 -17.59 -1.49
CA GLN A 348 -3.12 -16.16 -1.70
C GLN A 348 -3.89 -15.87 -2.99
N GLN A 349 -4.73 -14.84 -2.94
CA GLN A 349 -5.49 -14.34 -4.08
C GLN A 349 -5.23 -12.86 -4.30
N VAL A 350 -4.82 -12.47 -5.51
CA VAL A 350 -4.53 -11.08 -5.86
C VAL A 350 -5.38 -10.65 -7.04
N ASP A 351 -6.20 -9.62 -6.90
CA ASP A 351 -6.84 -8.88 -8.01
C ASP A 351 -6.38 -7.42 -7.89
N SER A 352 -5.26 -7.13 -8.56
CA SER A 352 -4.54 -5.86 -8.49
C SER A 352 -4.38 -5.25 -9.89
N GLY A 353 -4.15 -3.95 -9.99
CA GLY A 353 -3.87 -3.30 -11.26
C GLY A 353 -4.02 -1.79 -11.18
N THR A 354 -4.37 -1.14 -12.28
CA THR A 354 -4.42 0.33 -12.32
C THR A 354 -5.48 0.88 -13.26
N LYS A 355 -5.89 2.13 -13.05
CA LYS A 355 -6.77 2.86 -13.96
C LYS A 355 -6.15 4.18 -14.39
N MET A 356 -5.90 4.34 -15.67
CA MET A 356 -5.43 5.59 -16.29
C MET A 356 -6.58 6.25 -17.05
N ILE A 357 -7.03 7.41 -16.57
CA ILE A 357 -8.20 8.12 -17.09
C ILE A 357 -7.74 9.42 -17.74
N HIS A 358 -7.60 9.42 -19.06
CA HIS A 358 -7.19 10.57 -19.86
C HIS A 358 -8.36 11.52 -20.12
N LEU A 359 -8.32 12.72 -19.52
CA LEU A 359 -9.34 13.76 -19.69
C LEU A 359 -8.78 15.00 -20.41
N GLY A 360 -7.57 15.44 -20.04
CA GLY A 360 -6.84 16.55 -20.66
C GLY A 360 -6.20 16.18 -21.99
N LYS A 361 -5.81 17.20 -22.76
CA LYS A 361 -5.09 17.05 -24.03
C LYS A 361 -3.65 16.63 -23.79
N ASN A 362 -3.05 15.90 -24.75
CA ASN A 362 -1.65 15.50 -24.75
C ASN A 362 -1.21 14.77 -23.46
N THR A 363 -2.13 14.05 -22.83
CA THR A 363 -1.87 13.32 -21.59
C THR A 363 -1.18 12.00 -21.89
N THR A 364 -0.22 11.61 -21.05
CA THR A 364 0.55 10.36 -21.26
C THR A 364 0.44 9.44 -20.06
N SER A 365 0.36 8.14 -20.28
CA SER A 365 0.49 7.15 -19.21
C SER A 365 1.42 6.00 -19.55
N LYS A 366 2.13 5.50 -18.54
CA LYS A 366 2.98 4.30 -18.62
C LYS A 366 2.57 3.32 -17.52
N ILE A 367 2.32 2.08 -17.88
CA ILE A 367 1.95 1.01 -16.95
C ILE A 367 2.93 -0.15 -17.15
N ILE A 368 3.68 -0.49 -16.12
CA ILE A 368 4.54 -1.69 -16.07
C ILE A 368 4.09 -2.53 -14.88
N ALA A 369 3.47 -3.67 -15.15
CA ALA A 369 2.99 -4.60 -14.12
C ALA A 369 3.70 -5.94 -14.27
N LYS A 370 4.32 -6.40 -13.18
CA LYS A 370 5.00 -7.69 -13.07
C LYS A 370 4.27 -8.52 -12.02
N GLY A 371 3.54 -9.54 -12.45
CA GLY A 371 2.87 -10.50 -11.58
C GLY A 371 3.69 -11.77 -11.44
N ILE A 372 3.81 -12.31 -10.22
CA ILE A 372 4.46 -13.59 -9.93
C ILE A 372 3.46 -14.44 -9.16
N ALA A 373 3.12 -15.59 -9.72
CA ALA A 373 2.23 -16.57 -9.10
C ALA A 373 2.99 -17.86 -8.82
N ALA A 374 2.96 -18.30 -7.57
CA ALA A 374 3.63 -19.51 -7.10
C ALA A 374 2.70 -20.40 -6.27
N GLY A 375 3.09 -21.65 -6.04
CA GLY A 375 2.31 -22.60 -5.25
C GLY A 375 0.93 -22.85 -5.86
N LYS A 376 -0.13 -22.60 -5.08
CA LYS A 376 -1.55 -22.76 -5.47
C LYS A 376 -2.29 -21.42 -5.61
N SER A 377 -1.54 -20.33 -5.77
CA SER A 377 -2.09 -18.98 -5.71
C SER A 377 -2.68 -18.53 -7.04
N ASP A 378 -3.59 -17.55 -6.97
CA ASP A 378 -4.16 -16.89 -8.14
C ASP A 378 -3.77 -15.40 -8.14
N SER A 379 -3.09 -14.99 -9.21
CA SER A 379 -2.71 -13.60 -9.45
C SER A 379 -3.45 -13.06 -10.67
N THR A 380 -4.22 -12.00 -10.48
CA THR A 380 -4.99 -11.31 -11.52
C THR A 380 -4.51 -9.88 -11.64
N TYR A 381 -3.95 -9.54 -12.79
CA TYR A 381 -3.82 -8.15 -13.20
C TYR A 381 -5.11 -7.67 -13.86
N ARG A 382 -5.66 -6.54 -13.41
CA ARG A 382 -6.81 -5.89 -14.03
C ARG A 382 -6.55 -4.39 -14.21
N GLY A 383 -6.42 -3.98 -15.47
CA GLY A 383 -6.08 -2.61 -15.85
C GLY A 383 -7.19 -1.94 -16.66
N MET A 384 -7.35 -0.62 -16.51
CA MET A 384 -8.20 0.18 -17.39
C MET A 384 -7.45 1.40 -17.91
N VAL A 385 -7.45 1.58 -19.23
CA VAL A 385 -6.97 2.79 -19.89
C VAL A 385 -8.13 3.40 -20.66
N SER A 386 -8.47 4.65 -20.36
CA SER A 386 -9.58 5.34 -21.02
C SER A 386 -9.17 6.72 -21.50
N ALA A 387 -9.67 7.13 -22.66
CA ALA A 387 -9.58 8.51 -23.16
C ALA A 387 -10.98 9.09 -23.38
N HIS A 388 -11.21 10.25 -22.77
CA HIS A 388 -12.39 11.05 -23.01
C HIS A 388 -12.36 11.70 -24.40
N ARG A 389 -13.53 12.06 -24.95
CA ARG A 389 -13.65 12.68 -26.29
C ARG A 389 -12.80 13.94 -26.49
N LYS A 390 -12.54 14.67 -25.40
CA LYS A 390 -11.73 15.92 -25.40
C LYS A 390 -10.23 15.69 -25.22
N ALA A 391 -9.80 14.48 -24.85
CA ALA A 391 -8.41 14.14 -24.55
C ALA A 391 -7.60 13.89 -25.84
N THR A 392 -7.49 14.91 -26.70
CA THR A 392 -6.78 14.78 -27.96
C THR A 392 -5.28 14.58 -27.74
N GLY A 393 -4.65 13.68 -28.50
CA GLY A 393 -3.23 13.36 -28.35
C GLY A 393 -2.88 12.54 -27.10
N ALA A 394 -3.87 11.85 -26.50
CA ALA A 394 -3.63 10.94 -25.39
C ALA A 394 -2.76 9.75 -25.83
N ARG A 395 -1.76 9.39 -25.01
CA ARG A 395 -0.87 8.26 -25.27
C ARG A 395 -0.77 7.33 -24.06
N ASN A 396 -0.79 6.03 -24.29
CA ASN A 396 -0.56 5.03 -23.25
C ASN A 396 0.35 3.93 -23.78
N PHE A 397 1.27 3.48 -22.93
CA PHE A 397 1.99 2.23 -23.09
C PHE A 397 1.76 1.37 -21.85
N THR A 398 1.28 0.15 -22.05
CA THR A 398 1.04 -0.83 -21.00
C THR A 398 1.80 -2.12 -21.29
N ASN A 399 2.63 -2.55 -20.35
CA ASN A 399 3.27 -3.86 -20.37
C ASN A 399 2.90 -4.63 -19.10
N CYS A 400 2.28 -5.80 -19.28
CA CYS A 400 1.81 -6.68 -18.22
C CYS A 400 2.47 -8.05 -18.35
N ASP A 401 3.52 -8.28 -17.59
CA ASP A 401 4.21 -9.56 -17.61
C ASP A 401 3.81 -10.39 -16.39
N SER A 402 3.57 -11.69 -16.60
CA SER A 402 3.26 -12.66 -15.57
C SER A 402 4.30 -13.78 -15.57
N LEU A 403 4.77 -14.18 -14.40
CA LEU A 403 5.68 -15.30 -14.19
C LEU A 403 4.99 -16.36 -13.34
N LEU A 404 4.91 -17.59 -13.85
CA LEU A 404 4.40 -18.74 -13.10
C LEU A 404 5.56 -19.58 -12.57
N ILE A 405 5.46 -19.97 -11.31
CA ILE A 405 6.37 -20.87 -10.62
C ILE A 405 5.55 -22.07 -10.15
N GLY A 406 5.84 -23.25 -10.71
CA GLY A 406 5.06 -24.48 -10.51
C GLY A 406 4.02 -24.75 -11.62
N ASP A 407 3.08 -25.66 -11.33
CA ASP A 407 2.01 -26.10 -12.25
C ASP A 407 0.60 -25.98 -11.63
N GLN A 408 0.47 -25.51 -10.40
CA GLN A 408 -0.80 -25.37 -9.66
C GLN A 408 -1.25 -23.91 -9.45
N CYS A 409 -0.47 -22.93 -9.90
CA CYS A 409 -0.79 -21.51 -9.76
C CYS A 409 -1.47 -20.94 -11.01
N GLY A 410 -2.18 -19.82 -10.85
CA GLY A 410 -2.88 -19.11 -11.90
C GLY A 410 -2.38 -17.68 -12.08
N ALA A 411 -2.15 -17.26 -13.32
CA ALA A 411 -1.90 -15.86 -13.67
C ALA A 411 -2.90 -15.39 -14.74
N HIS A 412 -3.65 -14.34 -14.45
CA HIS A 412 -4.73 -13.82 -15.28
C HIS A 412 -4.47 -12.34 -15.61
N THR A 413 -4.64 -11.95 -16.87
CA THR A 413 -4.49 -10.55 -17.31
C THR A 413 -5.78 -10.09 -17.96
N ILE A 414 -6.43 -9.07 -17.38
CA ILE A 414 -7.73 -8.55 -17.82
C ILE A 414 -7.62 -7.05 -18.12
N PRO A 415 -7.26 -6.67 -19.36
CA PRO A 415 -7.17 -5.28 -19.76
C PRO A 415 -8.51 -4.73 -20.26
N TYR A 416 -8.78 -3.46 -19.94
CA TYR A 416 -9.88 -2.67 -20.48
C TYR A 416 -9.32 -1.43 -21.18
N ILE A 417 -9.64 -1.27 -22.45
CA ILE A 417 -9.20 -0.11 -23.25
C ILE A 417 -10.43 0.59 -23.82
N GLU A 418 -10.60 1.87 -23.48
CA GLU A 418 -11.71 2.69 -23.98
C GLU A 418 -11.18 3.98 -24.63
N ALA A 419 -11.11 4.02 -25.95
CA ALA A 419 -10.67 5.21 -26.69
C ALA A 419 -11.87 5.96 -27.30
N LYS A 420 -12.34 7.03 -26.65
CA LYS A 420 -13.45 7.87 -27.19
C LYS A 420 -12.95 9.02 -28.07
N THR A 421 -11.71 8.99 -28.54
CA THR A 421 -11.11 10.01 -29.41
C THR A 421 -10.21 9.35 -30.44
N ALA A 422 -10.27 9.81 -31.70
CA ALA A 422 -9.52 9.23 -32.82
C ALA A 422 -8.00 9.49 -32.74
N SER A 423 -7.57 10.47 -31.95
CA SER A 423 -6.15 10.83 -31.80
C SER A 423 -5.43 10.07 -30.67
N ALA A 424 -6.12 9.15 -29.98
CA ALA A 424 -5.50 8.38 -28.91
C ALA A 424 -4.60 7.27 -29.48
N ILE A 425 -3.43 7.09 -28.87
CA ILE A 425 -2.48 6.00 -29.21
C ILE A 425 -2.27 5.17 -27.95
N PHE A 426 -2.93 4.01 -27.89
CA PHE A 426 -2.87 3.09 -26.75
C PHE A 426 -2.26 1.77 -27.18
N GLU A 427 -1.14 1.40 -26.55
CA GLU A 427 -0.42 0.16 -26.78
C GLU A 427 -0.49 -0.71 -25.53
N HIS A 428 -0.82 -1.99 -25.70
CA HIS A 428 -0.91 -2.96 -24.60
C HIS A 428 -0.24 -4.27 -25.01
N GLU A 429 0.75 -4.65 -24.22
CA GLU A 429 1.48 -5.91 -24.34
C GLU A 429 1.29 -6.71 -23.06
N ALA A 430 1.04 -8.02 -23.21
CA ALA A 430 0.98 -8.93 -22.08
C ALA A 430 1.75 -10.21 -22.40
N THR A 431 2.66 -10.59 -21.51
CA THR A 431 3.52 -11.77 -21.68
C THR A 431 3.35 -12.70 -20.49
N THR A 432 3.18 -13.98 -20.75
CA THR A 432 3.20 -15.00 -19.70
C THR A 432 4.44 -15.86 -19.87
N SER A 433 5.25 -15.96 -18.82
CA SER A 433 6.47 -16.74 -18.76
C SER A 433 6.38 -17.78 -17.66
N LYS A 434 7.07 -18.91 -17.84
CA LYS A 434 7.34 -19.89 -16.79
C LYS A 434 8.84 -19.98 -16.63
N ILE A 435 9.32 -20.19 -15.40
CA ILE A 435 10.74 -20.49 -15.19
C ILE A 435 11.04 -21.85 -15.85
N GLY A 436 11.92 -21.85 -16.86
CA GLY A 436 12.26 -23.06 -17.59
C GLY A 436 13.24 -23.94 -16.83
N GLU A 437 13.08 -25.26 -16.95
CA GLU A 437 14.00 -26.25 -16.34
C GLU A 437 15.45 -26.01 -16.80
N ASP A 438 15.66 -25.64 -18.07
CA ASP A 438 16.99 -25.32 -18.61
C ASP A 438 17.65 -24.12 -17.90
N GLN A 439 16.87 -23.10 -17.51
CA GLN A 439 17.38 -21.93 -16.81
C GLN A 439 17.79 -22.29 -15.38
N LEU A 440 16.95 -23.07 -14.68
CA LEU A 440 17.26 -23.58 -13.35
C LEU A 440 18.48 -24.48 -13.36
N PHE A 441 18.51 -25.45 -14.28
CA PHE A 441 19.63 -26.37 -14.46
C PHE A 441 20.94 -25.63 -14.76
N TYR A 442 20.89 -24.59 -15.61
CA TYR A 442 22.07 -23.76 -15.90
C TYR A 442 22.60 -23.05 -14.64
N CYS A 443 21.72 -22.44 -13.85
CA CYS A 443 22.09 -21.79 -12.60
C CYS A 443 22.66 -22.77 -11.58
N GLN A 444 22.04 -23.94 -11.41
CA GLN A 444 22.49 -25.00 -10.51
C GLN A 444 23.86 -25.56 -10.94
N GLN A 445 24.10 -25.73 -12.24
CA GLN A 445 25.41 -26.15 -12.76
C GLN A 445 26.52 -25.12 -12.47
N ARG A 446 26.16 -23.86 -12.14
CA ARG A 446 27.10 -22.81 -11.72
C ARG A 446 27.26 -22.71 -10.20
N GLY A 447 26.66 -23.64 -9.44
CA GLY A 447 26.81 -23.76 -8.00
C GLY A 447 25.77 -23.01 -7.18
N LEU A 448 24.73 -22.46 -7.81
CA LEU A 448 23.60 -21.88 -7.09
C LEU A 448 22.66 -22.98 -6.60
N SER A 449 22.07 -22.80 -5.43
CA SER A 449 20.92 -23.60 -5.02
C SER A 449 19.72 -23.32 -5.94
N GLU A 450 18.70 -24.17 -5.87
CA GLU A 450 17.45 -23.94 -6.61
C GLU A 450 16.77 -22.63 -6.20
N GLU A 451 16.74 -22.33 -4.91
CA GLU A 451 16.19 -21.09 -4.37
C GLU A 451 16.99 -19.86 -4.84
N GLU A 452 18.33 -19.93 -4.81
CA GLU A 452 19.19 -18.87 -5.31
C GLU A 452 19.00 -18.63 -6.81
N ALA A 453 18.80 -19.70 -7.59
CA ALA A 453 18.52 -19.63 -9.02
C ALA A 453 17.18 -18.93 -9.30
N VAL A 454 16.11 -19.33 -8.60
CA VAL A 454 14.79 -18.70 -8.73
C VAL A 454 14.86 -17.23 -8.32
N ALA A 455 15.48 -16.92 -7.18
CA ALA A 455 15.65 -15.55 -6.73
C ALA A 455 16.40 -14.69 -7.77
N LEU A 456 17.45 -15.21 -8.41
CA LEU A 456 18.18 -14.50 -9.46
C LEU A 456 17.30 -14.19 -10.67
N ILE A 457 16.56 -15.19 -11.16
CA ILE A 457 15.67 -15.06 -12.34
C ILE A 457 14.54 -14.08 -12.06
N VAL A 458 13.89 -14.22 -10.90
CA VAL A 458 12.79 -13.35 -10.47
C VAL A 458 13.26 -11.90 -10.30
N ASN A 459 14.42 -11.67 -9.67
CA ASN A 459 14.97 -10.32 -9.55
C ASN A 459 15.29 -9.70 -10.91
N GLY A 460 15.75 -10.50 -11.88
CA GLY A 460 15.90 -10.07 -13.27
C GLY A 460 14.56 -9.67 -13.92
N PHE A 461 13.52 -10.46 -13.69
CA PHE A 461 12.16 -10.22 -14.20
C PHE A 461 11.54 -8.92 -13.66
N VAL A 462 11.73 -8.62 -12.38
CA VAL A 462 11.12 -7.43 -11.74
C VAL A 462 12.00 -6.16 -11.77
N LYS A 463 13.19 -6.24 -12.39
CA LYS A 463 14.21 -5.18 -12.36
C LYS A 463 13.68 -3.80 -12.74
N GLU A 464 12.87 -3.69 -13.80
CA GLU A 464 12.38 -2.38 -14.28
C GLU A 464 11.55 -1.64 -13.22
N VAL A 465 10.78 -2.38 -12.41
CA VAL A 465 9.97 -1.80 -11.33
C VAL A 465 10.84 -1.44 -10.13
N LEU A 466 11.79 -2.30 -9.75
CA LEU A 466 12.71 -2.04 -8.64
C LEU A 466 13.55 -0.78 -8.86
N GLN A 467 13.91 -0.48 -10.11
CA GLN A 467 14.65 0.74 -10.47
C GLN A 467 13.84 2.04 -10.28
N GLN A 468 12.53 1.96 -10.06
CA GLN A 468 11.67 3.10 -9.77
C GLN A 468 11.53 3.38 -8.26
N LEU A 469 12.02 2.49 -7.40
CA LEU A 469 12.09 2.71 -5.96
C LEU A 469 13.38 3.45 -5.58
N PRO A 470 13.38 4.22 -4.48
CA PRO A 470 14.63 4.69 -3.90
C PRO A 470 15.52 3.51 -3.50
N MET A 471 16.84 3.68 -3.60
CA MET A 471 17.82 2.59 -3.51
C MET A 471 17.68 1.73 -2.24
N GLU A 472 17.46 2.36 -1.09
CA GLU A 472 17.29 1.67 0.20
C GLU A 472 16.09 0.71 0.17
N PHE A 473 14.97 1.16 -0.39
CA PHE A 473 13.74 0.37 -0.49
C PHE A 473 13.79 -0.66 -1.62
N ALA A 474 14.53 -0.39 -2.69
CA ALA A 474 14.76 -1.38 -3.74
C ALA A 474 15.48 -2.62 -3.16
N VAL A 475 16.49 -2.42 -2.29
CA VAL A 475 17.21 -3.52 -1.63
C VAL A 475 16.31 -4.28 -0.65
N GLU A 476 15.48 -3.57 0.12
CA GLU A 476 14.50 -4.20 1.01
C GLU A 476 13.47 -5.02 0.22
N ALA A 477 12.89 -4.45 -0.83
CA ALA A 477 11.94 -5.12 -1.70
C ALA A 477 12.53 -6.40 -2.33
N GLN A 478 13.78 -6.38 -2.78
CA GLN A 478 14.46 -7.57 -3.32
C GLN A 478 14.52 -8.69 -2.29
N LYS A 479 14.89 -8.38 -1.04
CA LYS A 479 14.94 -9.37 0.04
C LYS A 479 13.56 -9.93 0.36
N LEU A 480 12.54 -9.07 0.40
CA LEU A 480 11.16 -9.48 0.66
C LEU A 480 10.61 -10.41 -0.42
N ILE A 481 10.89 -10.13 -1.70
CA ILE A 481 10.50 -10.98 -2.82
C ILE A 481 11.16 -12.35 -2.71
N SER A 482 12.46 -12.41 -2.40
CA SER A 482 13.16 -13.69 -2.21
C SER A 482 12.54 -14.52 -1.09
N ILE A 483 12.32 -13.93 0.09
CA ILE A 483 11.72 -14.63 1.25
C ILE A 483 10.31 -15.13 0.93
N SER A 484 9.51 -14.35 0.19
CA SER A 484 8.14 -14.74 -0.17
C SER A 484 8.08 -15.95 -1.11
N LEU A 485 9.20 -16.26 -1.78
CA LEU A 485 9.34 -17.33 -2.76
C LEU A 485 10.13 -18.54 -2.24
N GLU A 486 10.70 -18.46 -1.03
CA GLU A 486 11.31 -19.62 -0.35
C GLU A 486 10.26 -20.74 -0.19
N GLY A 487 10.67 -22.00 -0.42
CA GLY A 487 9.77 -23.16 -0.36
C GLY A 487 8.65 -23.19 -1.43
N SER A 488 8.63 -22.26 -2.38
CA SER A 488 7.60 -22.20 -3.44
C SER A 488 7.92 -23.05 -4.67
N VAL A 489 9.10 -23.68 -4.64
CA VAL A 489 9.64 -24.53 -5.69
C VAL A 489 9.63 -25.96 -5.14
N GLY A 490 8.60 -26.72 -5.49
CA GLY A 490 8.32 -28.05 -4.94
C GLY A 490 6.93 -28.54 -5.28
#